data_AF-S6ABQ4-F1
#
_entry.id   AF-S6ABQ4-F1
#
_cell.length_a   1.000
_cell.length_b   1.000
_cell.length_c   1.000
_cell.angle_alpha   90.00
_cell.angle_beta   90.00
_cell.angle_gamma   90.00
#
_symmetry.space_group_name_H-M   'P 1'
#
loop_
_entity.id
_entity.type
_entity.pdbx_description
1 polymer ?
#
loop_
_entity_poly.entity_id
_entity_poly.type
_entity_poly.pdbx_seq_one_letter_code
_entity_poly.pdbx_strand_id
1 'polypeptide(L)'
;MKLASLASILGVTLVLSACTTPSVTAQSYDQVYESYLQGHLEMLKTQAPWMTEAQRLAHAKAQADEVIKSLKAQERLGGVVPPVLVPLLQPPAVDASKPVEVPQPAQSAAQTLVPQPQPSATSAQAEPTTLSNASSQSEAPVTAPEKGAQEESLAGTYVIEGGSYSMTVEQEGNALVVVDGNKRSRYEPQGDGSYRYYNPVSGSTFSLRFDDHGRVEADRVPSEGTPSILARVDAPIAADAATDNQAHLAIAQRYSELAQNDPDNAQAWTMCAAVAFKRSQSDGEDFSRYARQMADNLKLMDANGNPCSDAIPDVYW
;
A
#
# COMPACT_ATOMS: atom_id res chain seq x y z
N MET A 1 -51.12 -35.35 52.24
CA MET A 1 -50.69 -35.30 53.65
C MET A 1 -49.20 -35.61 53.73
N LYS A 2 -48.46 -34.85 54.55
CA LYS A 2 -46.99 -34.89 54.85
C LYS A 2 -46.12 -34.17 53.80
N LEU A 3 -45.64 -32.93 53.98
CA LEU A 3 -44.78 -32.28 55.01
C LEU A 3 -43.41 -32.96 55.22
N ALA A 4 -42.35 -32.29 54.72
CA ALA A 4 -40.98 -32.12 55.27
C ALA A 4 -40.12 -31.49 54.15
N SER A 5 -39.72 -30.21 54.18
CA SER A 5 -38.73 -29.54 55.06
C SER A 5 -37.35 -30.19 55.00
N LEU A 6 -36.39 -29.54 54.33
CA LEU A 6 -35.06 -29.27 54.87
C LEU A 6 -34.30 -28.29 53.98
N ALA A 7 -34.09 -27.11 54.56
CA ALA A 7 -33.10 -26.14 54.16
C ALA A 7 -31.70 -26.73 54.35
N SER A 8 -30.77 -26.43 53.43
CA SER A 8 -29.36 -26.38 53.77
C SER A 8 -28.71 -25.22 53.03
N ILE A 9 -28.43 -24.19 53.82
CA ILE A 9 -27.67 -23.00 53.50
C ILE A 9 -26.22 -23.44 53.33
N LEU A 10 -25.66 -23.23 52.14
CA LEU A 10 -24.21 -23.19 51.94
C LEU A 10 -23.92 -21.88 51.20
N GLY A 11 -23.58 -20.87 52.00
CA GLY A 11 -23.04 -19.61 51.50
C GLY A 11 -21.68 -19.87 50.89
N VAL A 12 -21.64 -19.95 49.56
CA VAL A 12 -20.41 -19.81 48.80
C VAL A 12 -20.18 -18.32 48.63
N THR A 13 -19.27 -17.78 49.43
CA THR A 13 -18.71 -16.45 49.23
C THR A 13 -17.85 -16.52 47.97
N LEU A 14 -18.44 -16.12 46.84
CA LEU A 14 -17.74 -15.95 45.58
C LEU A 14 -16.79 -14.76 45.72
N VAL A 15 -15.51 -15.03 46.00
CA VAL A 15 -14.45 -14.03 45.85
C VAL A 15 -14.25 -13.84 44.35
N LEU A 16 -14.94 -12.86 43.78
CA LEU A 16 -14.60 -12.28 42.49
C LEU A 16 -13.24 -11.59 42.64
N SER A 17 -12.16 -12.38 42.51
CA SER A 17 -10.87 -11.82 42.11
C SER A 17 -11.06 -11.27 40.71
N ALA A 18 -11.24 -9.95 40.62
CA ALA A 18 -11.10 -9.22 39.39
C ALA A 18 -9.67 -9.49 38.86
N CYS A 19 -9.55 -10.38 37.88
CA CYS A 19 -8.41 -10.39 36.98
C CYS A 19 -8.48 -9.08 36.19
N THR A 20 -7.97 -8.00 36.78
CA THR A 20 -7.58 -6.82 36.00
C THR A 20 -6.48 -7.31 35.07
N THR A 21 -6.86 -7.64 33.83
CA THR A 21 -5.91 -7.71 32.72
C THR A 21 -5.10 -6.41 32.81
N PRO A 22 -3.76 -6.47 32.93
CA PRO A 22 -2.98 -5.26 32.92
C PRO A 22 -3.34 -4.51 31.65
N SER A 23 -3.92 -3.31 31.79
CA SER A 23 -4.08 -2.42 30.67
C SER A 23 -2.69 -2.24 30.09
N VAL A 24 -2.43 -2.82 28.93
CA VAL A 24 -1.24 -2.52 28.14
C VAL A 24 -1.36 -1.02 27.89
N THR A 25 -0.65 -0.23 28.69
CA THR A 25 -0.55 1.21 28.50
C THR A 25 -0.08 1.39 27.07
N ALA A 26 -0.92 2.00 26.23
CA ALA A 26 -0.57 2.34 24.87
C ALA A 26 0.79 3.03 24.91
N GLN A 27 1.82 2.38 24.37
CA GLN A 27 3.15 2.96 24.31
C GLN A 27 3.04 4.27 23.53
N SER A 28 3.69 5.33 24.00
CA SER A 28 3.70 6.58 23.24
C SER A 28 4.43 6.35 21.92
N TYR A 29 4.05 7.10 20.87
CA TYR A 29 4.76 7.04 19.59
C TYR A 29 6.26 7.30 19.74
N ASP A 30 6.66 8.15 20.68
CA ASP A 30 8.07 8.44 20.96
C ASP A 30 8.80 7.19 21.50
N GLN A 31 8.16 6.41 22.37
CA GLN A 31 8.75 5.16 22.88
C GLN A 31 8.88 4.09 21.78
N VAL A 32 7.87 3.99 20.90
CA VAL A 32 7.94 3.09 19.74
C VAL A 32 9.05 3.53 18.78
N TYR A 33 9.19 4.83 18.55
CA TYR A 33 10.22 5.38 17.67
C TYR A 33 11.62 5.02 18.17
N GLU A 34 11.92 5.32 19.44
CA GLU A 34 13.25 5.09 20.01
C GLU A 34 13.60 3.59 20.07
N SER A 35 12.65 2.75 20.49
CA SER A 35 12.88 1.30 20.53
C SER A 35 13.11 0.70 19.14
N TYR A 36 12.33 1.12 18.13
CA TYR A 36 12.53 0.70 16.75
C TYR A 36 13.87 1.18 16.21
N LEU A 37 14.19 2.47 16.39
CA LEU A 37 15.45 3.07 15.95
C LEU A 37 16.66 2.31 16.50
N GLN A 38 16.65 2.00 17.80
CA GLN A 38 17.74 1.27 18.46
C GLN A 38 17.87 -0.16 17.92
N GLY A 39 16.77 -0.91 17.83
CA GLY A 39 16.79 -2.27 17.31
C GLY A 39 17.25 -2.33 15.85
N HIS A 40 16.77 -1.40 15.02
CA HIS A 40 17.14 -1.31 13.61
C HIS A 40 18.62 -0.94 13.43
N LEU A 41 19.16 -0.07 14.28
CA LEU A 41 20.60 0.24 14.29
C LEU A 41 21.48 -0.98 14.59
N GLU A 42 21.12 -1.80 15.58
CA GLU A 42 21.86 -3.03 15.89
C GLU A 42 21.78 -4.04 14.74
N MET A 43 20.61 -4.18 14.12
CA MET A 43 20.44 -5.01 12.93
C MET A 43 21.33 -4.51 11.78
N LEU A 44 21.37 -3.20 11.49
CA LEU A 44 22.23 -2.66 10.44
C LEU A 44 23.73 -2.82 10.73
N LYS A 45 24.16 -2.82 11.99
CA LYS A 45 25.57 -3.07 12.34
C LYS A 45 26.02 -4.47 11.93
N THR A 46 25.13 -5.45 12.04
CA THR A 46 25.42 -6.84 11.71
C THR A 46 25.19 -7.15 10.23
N GLN A 47 24.10 -6.63 9.65
CA GLN A 47 23.66 -6.96 8.30
C GLN A 47 24.21 -6.04 7.21
N ALA A 48 24.62 -4.81 7.56
CA ALA A 48 25.16 -3.83 6.63
C ALA A 48 26.50 -3.24 7.12
N PRO A 49 27.54 -4.09 7.31
CA PRO A 49 28.84 -3.64 7.81
C PRO A 49 29.55 -2.67 6.85
N TRP A 50 29.19 -2.66 5.56
CA TRP A 50 29.73 -1.73 4.55
C TRP A 50 29.21 -0.29 4.70
N MET A 51 28.12 -0.07 5.41
CA MET A 51 27.61 1.27 5.67
C MET A 51 28.45 1.98 6.73
N THR A 52 28.62 3.29 6.61
CA THR A 52 29.16 4.10 7.71
C THR A 52 28.14 4.22 8.85
N GLU A 53 28.58 4.57 10.05
CA GLU A 53 27.67 4.80 11.19
C GLU A 53 26.63 5.87 10.89
N ALA A 54 27.04 6.98 10.23
CA ALA A 54 26.13 8.04 9.80
C ALA A 54 25.07 7.53 8.80
N GLN A 55 25.47 6.70 7.84
CA GLN A 55 24.53 6.10 6.87
C GLN A 55 23.55 5.15 7.57
N ARG A 56 24.02 4.31 8.50
CA ARG A 56 23.13 3.42 9.27
C ARG A 56 22.12 4.20 10.10
N LEU A 57 22.58 5.25 10.79
CA LEU A 57 21.70 6.11 11.59
C LEU A 57 20.66 6.82 10.73
N ALA A 58 21.06 7.37 9.58
CA ALA A 58 20.13 8.02 8.66
C ALA A 58 19.07 7.03 8.14
N HIS A 59 19.47 5.82 7.75
CA HIS A 59 18.55 4.79 7.29
C HIS A 59 17.59 4.33 8.39
N ALA A 60 18.11 4.04 9.58
CA ALA A 60 17.30 3.59 10.71
C ALA A 60 16.27 4.65 11.13
N LYS A 61 16.64 5.94 11.12
CA LYS A 61 15.71 7.05 11.37
C LYS A 61 14.61 7.14 10.32
N ALA A 62 14.97 7.07 9.05
CA ALA A 62 13.99 7.10 7.96
C ALA A 62 12.99 5.94 8.07
N GLN A 63 13.48 4.75 8.41
CA GLN A 63 12.62 3.59 8.62
C GLN A 63 11.72 3.75 9.86
N ALA A 64 12.26 4.26 10.98
CA ALA A 64 11.48 4.55 12.18
C ALA A 64 10.37 5.58 11.91
N ASP A 65 10.67 6.62 11.12
CA ASP A 65 9.67 7.63 10.70
C ASP A 65 8.52 6.99 9.92
N GLU A 66 8.82 6.08 8.97
CA GLU A 66 7.79 5.35 8.22
C GLU A 66 6.94 4.44 9.10
N VAL A 67 7.53 3.83 10.13
CA VAL A 67 6.79 3.05 11.14
C VAL A 67 5.82 3.94 11.91
N ILE A 68 6.26 5.10 12.41
CA ILE A 68 5.38 6.02 13.13
C ILE A 68 4.27 6.59 12.22
N LYS A 69 4.58 6.89 10.95
CA LYS A 69 3.56 7.31 9.98
C LYS A 69 2.50 6.22 9.77
N SER A 70 2.95 4.98 9.59
CA SER A 70 2.09 3.81 9.47
C SER A 70 1.18 3.66 10.69
N LEU A 71 1.72 3.65 11.91
CA LEU A 71 0.91 3.50 13.13
C LEU A 71 -0.12 4.63 13.30
N LYS A 72 0.27 5.88 13.03
CA LYS A 72 -0.67 7.01 13.03
C LYS A 72 -1.76 6.87 11.98
N ALA A 73 -1.45 6.30 10.82
CA ALA A 73 -2.44 6.02 9.79
C ALA A 73 -3.38 4.88 10.23
N GLN A 74 -2.88 3.85 10.91
CA GLN A 74 -3.69 2.78 11.48
C GLN A 74 -4.71 3.32 12.48
N GLU A 75 -4.27 4.17 13.41
CA GLU A 75 -5.15 4.81 14.41
C GLU A 75 -6.27 5.62 13.76
N ARG A 76 -5.98 6.31 12.64
CA ARG A 76 -6.96 7.14 11.93
C ARG A 76 -7.92 6.34 11.06
N LEU A 77 -7.44 5.25 10.46
CA LEU A 77 -8.18 4.49 9.45
C LEU A 77 -8.88 3.25 10.05
N GLY A 78 -8.55 2.87 11.28
CA GLY A 78 -9.15 1.71 11.95
C GLY A 78 -8.74 0.36 11.33
N GLY A 79 -7.56 0.29 10.69
CA GLY A 79 -7.08 -0.91 10.02
C GLY A 79 -5.55 -0.97 9.94
N VAL A 80 -5.00 -2.12 9.57
CA VAL A 80 -3.55 -2.32 9.43
C VAL A 80 -3.04 -1.57 8.19
N VAL A 81 -2.05 -0.71 8.40
CA VAL A 81 -1.32 0.02 7.37
C VAL A 81 0.13 -0.40 7.54
N PRO A 82 0.73 -1.19 6.64
CA PRO A 82 2.11 -1.59 6.80
C PRO A 82 3.05 -0.38 6.67
N PRO A 83 4.19 -0.37 7.36
CA PRO A 83 5.20 0.64 7.14
C PRO A 83 5.79 0.51 5.74
N VAL A 84 6.09 1.64 5.11
CA VAL A 84 6.90 1.66 3.89
C VAL A 84 8.32 1.23 4.26
N LEU A 85 8.87 0.29 3.50
CA LEU A 85 10.25 -0.15 3.67
C LEU A 85 11.17 0.80 2.89
N VAL A 86 12.10 1.43 3.60
CA VAL A 86 13.19 2.19 3.02
C VAL A 86 14.21 1.18 2.49
N PRO A 87 14.54 1.18 1.19
CA PRO A 87 15.51 0.24 0.65
C PRO A 87 16.91 0.50 1.20
N LEU A 88 17.63 -0.57 1.53
CA LEU A 88 19.02 -0.49 1.95
C LEU A 88 19.90 -0.01 0.80
N LEU A 89 20.91 0.80 1.14
CA LEU A 89 21.97 1.15 0.20
C LEU A 89 22.72 -0.13 -0.18
N GLN A 90 22.80 -0.40 -1.47
CA GLN A 90 23.55 -1.55 -1.98
C GLN A 90 25.02 -1.48 -1.55
N PRO A 91 25.66 -2.62 -1.24
CA PRO A 91 27.09 -2.65 -0.98
C PRO A 91 27.84 -2.07 -2.19
N PRO A 92 28.94 -1.33 -1.97
CA PRO A 92 29.77 -0.88 -3.08
C PRO A 92 30.17 -2.10 -3.89
N ALA A 93 29.97 -2.04 -5.21
CA ALA A 93 30.37 -3.11 -6.11
C ALA A 93 31.85 -3.42 -5.84
N VAL A 94 32.11 -4.62 -5.31
CA VAL A 94 33.49 -5.07 -5.11
C VAL A 94 34.07 -5.19 -6.50
N ASP A 95 35.01 -4.31 -6.84
CA ASP A 95 35.76 -4.39 -8.09
C ASP A 95 36.58 -5.68 -8.02
N ALA A 96 36.00 -6.77 -8.53
CA ALA A 96 36.55 -8.12 -8.52
C ALA A 96 37.90 -8.22 -9.25
N SER A 97 38.31 -7.14 -9.93
CA SER A 97 39.57 -7.00 -10.65
C SER A 97 40.74 -6.63 -9.76
N LYS A 98 40.52 -6.17 -8.51
CA LYS A 98 41.61 -5.82 -7.60
C LYS A 98 41.95 -7.02 -6.69
N PRO A 99 43.19 -7.56 -6.79
CA PRO A 99 43.67 -8.56 -5.84
C PRO A 99 43.51 -8.04 -4.41
N VAL A 100 43.01 -8.88 -3.52
CA VAL A 100 42.89 -8.56 -2.09
C VAL A 100 44.28 -8.24 -1.54
N GLU A 101 44.56 -6.95 -1.37
CA GLU A 101 45.82 -6.46 -0.80
C GLU A 101 45.80 -6.78 0.69
N VAL A 102 46.71 -7.67 1.09
CA VAL A 102 46.90 -8.08 2.49
C VAL A 102 47.20 -6.83 3.33
N PRO A 103 46.52 -6.57 4.46
CA PRO A 103 46.65 -5.31 5.18
C PRO A 103 48.09 -5.05 5.63
N GLN A 104 48.73 -4.05 5.04
CA GLN A 104 50.02 -3.52 5.48
C GLN A 104 49.81 -2.42 6.54
N PRO A 105 50.60 -2.34 7.62
CA PRO A 105 50.39 -1.39 8.71
C PRO A 105 50.39 0.07 8.24
N ALA A 106 49.41 0.84 8.71
CA ALA A 106 49.07 2.17 8.24
C ALA A 106 50.22 3.18 8.31
N GLN A 107 50.54 3.80 7.18
CA GLN A 107 51.23 5.10 7.13
C GLN A 107 50.21 6.20 6.81
N SER A 108 50.22 7.22 7.65
CA SER A 108 49.31 8.37 7.63
C SER A 108 49.75 9.38 6.56
N ALA A 109 48.86 9.71 5.64
CA ALA A 109 49.03 10.89 4.77
C ALA A 109 47.67 11.54 4.51
N ALA A 110 47.56 12.81 4.93
CA ALA A 110 46.43 13.68 4.68
C ALA A 110 46.41 14.13 3.21
N GLN A 111 45.24 14.12 2.58
CA GLN A 111 45.00 14.80 1.31
C GLN A 111 43.78 15.72 1.38
N THR A 112 44.02 16.92 0.87
CA THR A 112 43.14 18.09 0.79
C THR A 112 42.14 17.94 -0.36
N LEU A 113 40.85 18.18 -0.10
CA LEU A 113 39.77 18.23 -1.09
C LEU A 113 39.64 19.65 -1.69
N VAL A 114 39.62 19.73 -3.02
CA VAL A 114 39.28 20.92 -3.83
C VAL A 114 37.85 20.75 -4.38
N PRO A 115 36.97 21.77 -4.34
CA PRO A 115 35.63 21.68 -4.91
C PRO A 115 35.61 21.99 -6.42
N GLN A 116 34.80 21.26 -7.19
CA GLN A 116 34.54 21.51 -8.61
C GLN A 116 33.06 21.91 -8.83
N PRO A 117 32.75 22.94 -9.64
CA PRO A 117 31.40 23.51 -9.78
C PRO A 117 30.47 22.79 -10.78
N GLN A 118 29.17 22.85 -10.50
CA GLN A 118 28.03 22.47 -11.36
C GLN A 118 27.92 23.35 -12.62
N PRO A 119 27.43 22.80 -13.75
CA PRO A 119 26.79 23.57 -14.80
C PRO A 119 25.25 23.41 -14.80
N SER A 120 24.58 24.56 -14.94
CA SER A 120 23.16 24.73 -15.25
C SER A 120 22.90 24.64 -16.76
N ALA A 121 21.73 24.13 -17.15
CA ALA A 121 21.09 24.39 -18.46
C ALA A 121 19.57 24.20 -18.30
N THR A 122 18.74 25.25 -18.35
CA THR A 122 18.20 25.97 -19.52
C THR A 122 16.97 25.28 -20.12
N SER A 123 15.81 25.83 -19.76
CA SER A 123 14.49 25.58 -20.36
C SER A 123 14.39 26.18 -21.76
N ALA A 124 13.72 25.49 -22.68
CA ALA A 124 13.24 26.05 -23.94
C ALA A 124 11.75 25.73 -24.12
N GLN A 125 10.97 26.80 -24.24
CA GLN A 125 9.55 26.84 -24.61
C GLN A 125 9.38 26.61 -26.12
N ALA A 126 8.29 25.93 -26.51
CA ALA A 126 7.72 26.04 -27.85
C ALA A 126 6.18 26.08 -27.74
N GLU A 127 5.61 27.09 -28.37
CA GLU A 127 4.19 27.44 -28.47
C GLU A 127 3.51 26.78 -29.70
N PRO A 128 2.16 26.86 -29.81
CA PRO A 128 1.33 25.86 -30.49
C PRO A 128 1.04 26.20 -31.96
N THR A 129 0.65 25.18 -32.73
CA THR A 129 0.04 25.36 -34.06
C THR A 129 -1.41 24.88 -34.05
N THR A 130 -2.31 25.82 -34.31
CA THR A 130 -3.74 25.64 -34.59
C THR A 130 -3.96 25.22 -36.03
N LEU A 131 -4.87 24.26 -36.27
CA LEU A 131 -5.56 24.10 -37.55
C LEU A 131 -7.03 23.72 -37.31
N SER A 132 -7.89 24.69 -37.56
CA SER A 132 -9.32 24.53 -37.82
C SER A 132 -9.56 23.61 -39.01
N ASN A 133 -10.58 22.74 -38.94
CA ASN A 133 -11.36 22.44 -40.13
C ASN A 133 -12.81 22.11 -39.75
N ALA A 134 -13.72 22.93 -40.27
CA ALA A 134 -15.15 22.76 -40.20
C ALA A 134 -15.64 22.05 -41.46
N SER A 135 -16.59 21.12 -41.31
CA SER A 135 -17.51 20.76 -42.39
C SER A 135 -18.81 20.25 -41.81
N SER A 136 -19.83 21.09 -41.96
CA SER A 136 -21.23 20.81 -41.73
C SER A 136 -21.78 19.96 -42.87
N GLN A 137 -22.44 18.84 -42.56
CA GLN A 137 -23.46 18.27 -43.42
C GLN A 137 -24.70 17.98 -42.58
N SER A 138 -25.79 18.58 -43.02
CA SER A 138 -27.13 18.53 -42.46
C SER A 138 -27.91 17.53 -43.29
N GLU A 139 -28.31 16.40 -42.70
CA GLU A 139 -29.30 15.49 -43.27
C GLU A 139 -30.48 15.37 -42.29
N ALA A 140 -31.68 15.52 -42.86
CA ALA A 140 -32.95 15.50 -42.15
C ALA A 140 -33.37 14.07 -41.76
N PRO A 141 -34.17 13.90 -40.69
CA PRO A 141 -34.32 12.63 -39.99
C PRO A 141 -35.35 11.69 -40.63
N VAL A 142 -34.98 10.43 -40.82
CA VAL A 142 -35.90 9.34 -41.10
C VAL A 142 -36.31 8.74 -39.76
N THR A 143 -37.58 8.95 -39.39
CA THR A 143 -38.17 8.48 -38.13
C THR A 143 -38.29 6.96 -38.11
N ALA A 144 -37.25 6.30 -37.60
CA ALA A 144 -37.23 4.88 -37.28
C ALA A 144 -37.89 4.64 -35.90
N PRO A 145 -38.50 3.46 -35.66
CA PRO A 145 -39.23 3.18 -34.44
C PRO A 145 -38.30 3.20 -33.22
N GLU A 146 -38.75 3.93 -32.21
CA GLU A 146 -38.12 4.20 -30.92
C GLU A 146 -37.91 2.89 -30.14
N LYS A 147 -36.83 2.19 -30.46
CA LYS A 147 -36.29 1.10 -29.64
C LYS A 147 -35.77 1.78 -28.38
N GLY A 148 -36.55 1.73 -27.29
CA GLY A 148 -36.19 2.34 -26.01
C GLY A 148 -34.73 2.04 -25.70
N ALA A 149 -33.88 3.05 -25.83
CA ALA A 149 -32.48 2.96 -25.53
C ALA A 149 -32.41 2.74 -24.03
N GLN A 150 -32.17 1.48 -23.65
CA GLN A 150 -31.88 1.15 -22.27
C GLN A 150 -30.53 1.79 -21.99
N GLU A 151 -30.54 2.98 -21.39
CA GLU A 151 -29.31 3.69 -20.99
C GLU A 151 -28.47 2.70 -20.18
N GLU A 152 -27.33 2.34 -20.74
CA GLU A 152 -26.42 1.42 -20.08
C GLU A 152 -25.88 2.13 -18.84
N SER A 153 -26.17 1.56 -17.67
CA SER A 153 -25.75 2.17 -16.42
C SER A 153 -24.23 2.15 -16.34
N LEU A 154 -23.63 3.33 -16.14
CA LEU A 154 -22.20 3.52 -15.90
C LEU A 154 -21.76 3.01 -14.52
N ALA A 155 -22.70 2.71 -13.63
CA ALA A 155 -22.41 2.24 -12.28
C ALA A 155 -21.80 0.83 -12.29
N GLY A 156 -20.75 0.60 -11.51
CA GLY A 156 -20.09 -0.70 -11.43
C GLY A 156 -18.70 -0.60 -10.82
N THR A 157 -18.03 -1.74 -10.70
CA THR A 157 -16.64 -1.80 -10.24
C THR A 157 -15.72 -1.82 -11.44
N TYR A 158 -14.70 -0.96 -11.42
CA TYR A 158 -13.70 -0.82 -12.48
C TYR A 158 -12.32 -1.11 -11.92
N VAL A 159 -11.52 -1.90 -12.63
CA VAL A 159 -10.17 -2.29 -12.23
C VAL A 159 -9.18 -1.87 -13.30
N ILE A 160 -8.06 -1.28 -12.89
CA ILE A 160 -7.01 -0.84 -13.81
C ILE A 160 -6.43 -2.01 -14.59
N GLU A 161 -6.29 -1.86 -15.90
CA GLU A 161 -5.71 -2.92 -16.74
C GLU A 161 -4.24 -3.16 -16.34
N GLY A 162 -3.93 -4.39 -15.94
CA GLY A 162 -2.56 -4.78 -15.58
C GLY A 162 -2.05 -4.21 -14.25
N GLY A 163 -2.93 -3.68 -13.40
CA GLY A 163 -2.58 -3.24 -12.06
C GLY A 163 -3.65 -3.62 -11.04
N SER A 164 -3.47 -3.16 -9.81
CA SER A 164 -4.28 -3.63 -8.68
C SER A 164 -5.23 -2.57 -8.11
N TYR A 165 -5.30 -1.42 -8.76
CA TYR A 165 -6.22 -0.36 -8.38
C TYR A 165 -7.64 -0.68 -8.86
N SER A 166 -8.61 -0.55 -7.96
CA SER A 166 -10.04 -0.70 -8.27
C SER A 166 -10.83 0.48 -7.72
N MET A 167 -11.87 0.90 -8.44
CA MET A 167 -12.84 1.88 -7.95
C MET A 167 -14.27 1.39 -8.17
N THR A 168 -15.19 1.80 -7.30
CA THR A 168 -16.63 1.60 -7.54
C THR A 168 -17.25 2.91 -7.99
N VAL A 169 -17.97 2.88 -9.10
CA VAL A 169 -18.75 4.01 -9.63
C VAL A 169 -20.21 3.79 -9.30
N GLU A 170 -20.83 4.77 -8.66
CA GLU A 170 -22.26 4.86 -8.42
C GLU A 170 -22.86 5.98 -9.29
N GLN A 171 -24.10 5.81 -9.74
CA GLN A 171 -24.83 6.83 -10.50
C GLN A 171 -25.76 7.62 -9.56
N GLU A 172 -25.60 8.94 -9.47
CA GLU A 172 -26.46 9.84 -8.70
C GLU A 172 -27.07 10.92 -9.62
N GLY A 173 -28.20 10.59 -10.26
CA GLY A 173 -28.79 11.45 -11.28
C GLY A 173 -27.85 11.59 -12.47
N ASN A 174 -27.43 12.81 -12.80
CA ASN A 174 -26.48 13.07 -13.89
C ASN A 174 -25.01 13.09 -13.42
N ALA A 175 -24.76 12.96 -12.12
CA ALA A 175 -23.42 12.92 -11.55
C ALA A 175 -22.99 11.47 -11.31
N LEU A 176 -21.68 11.27 -11.18
CA LEU A 176 -21.09 10.01 -10.76
C LEU A 176 -20.48 10.16 -9.38
N VAL A 177 -20.58 9.13 -8.55
CA VAL A 177 -19.85 9.06 -7.28
C VAL A 177 -18.87 7.91 -7.36
N VAL A 178 -17.59 8.25 -7.30
CA VAL A 178 -16.51 7.27 -7.20
C VAL A 178 -16.27 6.97 -5.72
N VAL A 179 -16.30 5.69 -5.38
CA VAL A 179 -16.01 5.16 -4.05
C VAL A 179 -14.67 4.44 -4.10
N ASP A 180 -13.73 4.94 -3.32
CA ASP A 180 -12.36 4.42 -3.16
C ASP A 180 -12.07 4.26 -1.67
N GLY A 181 -12.21 3.04 -1.17
CA GLY A 181 -12.17 2.73 0.27
C GLY A 181 -13.23 3.50 1.04
N ASN A 182 -12.80 4.38 1.96
CA ASN A 182 -13.67 5.25 2.76
C ASN A 182 -13.90 6.64 2.13
N LYS A 183 -13.34 6.91 0.95
CA LYS A 183 -13.48 8.18 0.25
C LYS A 183 -14.59 8.09 -0.79
N ARG A 184 -15.40 9.14 -0.85
CA ARG A 184 -16.45 9.33 -1.87
C ARG A 184 -16.17 10.64 -2.60
N SER A 185 -16.00 10.55 -3.91
CA SER A 185 -15.70 11.68 -4.79
C SER A 185 -16.81 11.84 -5.81
N ARG A 186 -17.51 12.97 -5.74
CA ARG A 186 -18.59 13.29 -6.67
C ARG A 186 -18.03 13.97 -7.91
N TYR A 187 -18.21 13.36 -9.07
CA TYR A 187 -17.81 13.88 -10.35
C TYR A 187 -19.02 14.48 -11.08
N GLU A 188 -18.86 15.72 -11.51
CA GLU A 188 -19.89 16.48 -12.22
C GLU A 188 -19.72 16.33 -13.74
N PRO A 189 -20.80 16.14 -14.50
CA PRO A 189 -20.74 15.97 -15.94
C PRO A 189 -20.25 17.25 -16.63
N GLN A 190 -19.51 17.07 -17.73
CA GLN A 190 -18.96 18.14 -18.54
C GLN A 190 -19.56 18.10 -19.95
N GLY A 191 -19.46 19.21 -20.69
CA GLY A 191 -19.99 19.31 -22.05
C GLY A 191 -19.27 18.45 -23.10
N ASP A 192 -18.10 17.90 -22.76
CA ASP A 192 -17.30 17.00 -23.61
C ASP A 192 -17.59 15.50 -23.34
N GLY A 193 -18.58 15.20 -22.50
CA GLY A 193 -18.92 13.83 -22.09
C GLY A 193 -18.03 13.26 -20.99
N SER A 194 -17.04 14.01 -20.51
CA SER A 194 -16.27 13.64 -19.31
C SER A 194 -17.01 14.00 -18.03
N TYR A 195 -16.56 13.43 -16.92
CA TYR A 195 -16.97 13.78 -15.58
C TYR A 195 -15.77 14.32 -14.82
N ARG A 196 -15.91 15.38 -14.01
CA ARG A 196 -14.78 15.99 -13.30
C ARG A 196 -15.03 16.16 -11.80
N TYR A 197 -13.99 15.93 -11.02
CA TYR A 197 -13.97 16.13 -9.57
C TYR A 197 -12.75 16.97 -9.19
N TYR A 198 -12.97 18.02 -8.39
CA TYR A 198 -11.90 18.81 -7.78
C TYR A 198 -11.65 18.34 -6.34
N ASN A 199 -10.41 17.93 -6.05
CA ASN A 199 -9.99 17.58 -4.71
C ASN A 199 -9.40 18.83 -4.01
N PRO A 200 -10.09 19.43 -3.02
CA PRO A 200 -9.61 20.63 -2.34
C PRO A 200 -8.37 20.40 -1.47
N VAL A 201 -8.09 19.15 -1.08
CA VAL A 201 -6.92 18.81 -0.26
C VAL A 201 -5.64 18.81 -1.08
N SER A 202 -5.69 18.25 -2.29
CA SER A 202 -4.51 18.19 -3.18
C SER A 202 -4.45 19.32 -4.19
N GLY A 203 -5.49 20.16 -4.29
CA GLY A 203 -5.60 21.22 -5.30
C GLY A 203 -5.65 20.69 -6.73
N SER A 204 -6.02 19.41 -6.92
CA SER A 204 -5.98 18.73 -8.21
C SER A 204 -7.38 18.42 -8.71
N THR A 205 -7.56 18.52 -10.02
CA THR A 205 -8.79 18.08 -10.70
C THR A 205 -8.54 16.72 -11.34
N PHE A 206 -9.51 15.82 -11.24
CA PHE A 206 -9.52 14.51 -11.86
C PHE A 206 -10.66 14.43 -12.87
N SER A 207 -10.46 13.68 -13.95
CA SER A 207 -11.49 13.43 -14.96
C SER A 207 -11.70 11.94 -15.19
N LEU A 208 -12.96 11.56 -15.42
CA LEU A 208 -13.36 10.25 -15.93
C LEU A 208 -14.02 10.39 -17.29
N ARG A 209 -13.69 9.50 -18.22
CA ARG A 209 -14.36 9.40 -19.52
C ARG A 209 -14.65 7.93 -19.82
N PHE A 210 -15.89 7.61 -20.11
CA PHE A 210 -16.32 6.24 -20.41
C PHE A 210 -16.28 6.01 -21.92
N ASP A 211 -15.81 4.85 -22.34
CA ASP A 211 -15.85 4.43 -23.74
C ASP A 211 -17.00 3.44 -24.01
N ASP A 212 -17.24 3.15 -25.29
CA ASP A 212 -18.31 2.25 -25.74
C ASP A 212 -18.09 0.77 -25.35
N HIS A 213 -16.93 0.44 -24.77
CA HIS A 213 -16.57 -0.90 -24.35
C HIS A 213 -16.70 -1.11 -22.83
N GLY A 214 -17.32 -0.15 -22.13
CA GLY A 214 -17.45 -0.21 -20.68
C GLY A 214 -16.12 -0.06 -19.96
N ARG A 215 -15.14 0.60 -20.59
CA ARG A 215 -13.91 1.03 -19.93
C ARG A 215 -14.02 2.49 -19.52
N VAL A 216 -13.25 2.87 -18.52
CA VAL A 216 -13.13 4.25 -18.07
C VAL A 216 -11.67 4.70 -18.15
N GLU A 217 -11.47 5.84 -18.79
CA GLU A 217 -10.21 6.59 -18.76
C GLU A 217 -10.23 7.50 -17.53
N ALA A 218 -9.28 7.31 -16.63
CA ALA A 218 -9.05 8.17 -15.47
C ALA A 218 -7.80 9.02 -15.68
N ASP A 219 -7.93 10.33 -15.50
CA ASP A 219 -6.82 11.27 -15.73
C ASP A 219 -6.83 12.44 -14.72
N ARG A 220 -5.71 13.15 -14.63
CA ARG A 220 -5.57 14.42 -13.91
C ARG A 220 -5.71 15.58 -14.89
N VAL A 221 -6.27 16.71 -14.45
CA VAL A 221 -6.44 17.92 -15.26
C VAL A 221 -5.65 19.09 -14.65
N PRO A 222 -4.74 19.74 -15.42
CA PRO A 222 -4.30 19.35 -16.76
C PRO A 222 -3.56 18.02 -16.76
N SER A 223 -3.63 17.31 -17.88
CA SER A 223 -2.97 16.02 -18.04
C SER A 223 -1.48 16.21 -18.29
N GLU A 224 -0.65 15.48 -17.56
CA GLU A 224 0.80 15.45 -17.74
C GLU A 224 1.28 14.07 -18.28
N GLY A 225 0.38 13.14 -18.58
CA GLY A 225 0.73 11.76 -18.92
C GLY A 225 -0.37 10.99 -19.67
N THR A 226 -0.21 9.67 -19.78
CA THR A 226 -1.22 8.80 -20.36
C THR A 226 -2.31 8.51 -19.32
N PRO A 227 -3.61 8.67 -19.64
CA PRO A 227 -4.70 8.28 -18.76
C PRO A 227 -4.60 6.82 -18.34
N SER A 228 -5.02 6.52 -17.11
CA SER A 228 -5.18 5.14 -16.66
C SER A 228 -6.46 4.56 -17.25
N ILE A 229 -6.38 3.35 -17.80
CA ILE A 229 -7.55 2.65 -18.34
C ILE A 229 -8.01 1.62 -17.34
N LEU A 230 -9.30 1.66 -16.98
CA LEU A 230 -9.91 0.66 -16.12
C LEU A 230 -11.04 -0.05 -16.85
N ALA A 231 -11.09 -1.37 -16.73
CA ALA A 231 -12.14 -2.20 -17.28
C ALA A 231 -13.21 -2.48 -16.22
N ARG A 232 -14.48 -2.46 -16.62
CA ARG A 232 -15.57 -2.90 -15.75
C ARG A 232 -15.43 -4.40 -15.46
N VAL A 233 -15.56 -4.77 -14.19
CA VAL A 233 -15.55 -6.15 -13.73
C VAL A 233 -16.97 -6.58 -13.41
N ASP A 234 -17.33 -7.80 -13.79
CA ASP A 234 -18.63 -8.38 -13.45
C ASP A 234 -18.81 -8.42 -11.93
N ALA A 235 -19.99 -8.02 -11.45
CA ALA A 235 -20.26 -7.90 -10.02
C ALA A 235 -19.98 -9.19 -9.20
N PRO A 236 -20.30 -10.40 -9.68
CA PRO A 236 -19.93 -11.63 -8.98
C PRO A 236 -18.41 -11.79 -8.84
N ILE A 237 -17.64 -11.52 -9.90
CA ILE A 237 -16.17 -11.61 -9.89
C ILE A 237 -15.59 -10.59 -8.92
N ALA A 238 -16.11 -9.37 -8.92
CA ALA A 238 -15.69 -8.33 -7.98
C ALA A 238 -16.00 -8.69 -6.52
N ALA A 239 -17.16 -9.32 -6.26
CA ALA A 239 -17.54 -9.78 -4.92
C ALA A 239 -16.65 -10.93 -4.42
N ASP A 240 -16.31 -11.88 -5.30
CA ASP A 240 -15.39 -12.97 -4.99
C ASP A 240 -13.99 -12.42 -4.66
N ALA A 241 -13.46 -11.52 -5.50
CA ALA A 241 -12.18 -10.87 -5.26
C ALA A 241 -12.15 -10.07 -3.94
N ALA A 242 -13.23 -9.35 -3.63
CA ALA A 242 -13.34 -8.62 -2.36
C ALA A 242 -13.32 -9.58 -1.14
N THR A 243 -13.98 -10.73 -1.25
CA THR A 243 -13.99 -11.77 -0.21
C THR A 243 -12.60 -12.36 -0.01
N ASP A 244 -11.91 -12.69 -1.09
CA ASP A 244 -10.53 -13.20 -1.06
C ASP A 244 -9.56 -12.18 -0.46
N ASN A 245 -9.68 -10.91 -0.85
CA ASN A 245 -8.90 -9.81 -0.30
C ASN A 245 -9.12 -9.67 1.22
N GLN A 246 -10.37 -9.78 1.67
CA GLN A 246 -10.70 -9.74 3.10
C GLN A 246 -10.09 -10.91 3.87
N ALA A 247 -10.06 -12.11 3.28
CA ALA A 247 -9.37 -13.26 3.88
C ALA A 247 -7.87 -13.02 4.03
N HIS A 248 -7.22 -12.43 3.02
CA HIS A 248 -5.80 -12.07 3.09
C HIS A 248 -5.49 -10.95 4.09
N LEU A 249 -6.39 -9.97 4.24
CA LEU A 249 -6.28 -8.95 5.30
C LEU A 249 -6.33 -9.58 6.70
N ALA A 250 -7.19 -10.58 6.92
CA ALA A 250 -7.25 -11.28 8.20
C ALA A 250 -5.93 -12.03 8.50
N ILE A 251 -5.31 -12.65 7.49
CA ILE A 251 -3.99 -13.29 7.62
C ILE A 251 -2.93 -12.24 7.97
N ALA A 252 -2.93 -11.09 7.30
CA ALA A 252 -1.99 -9.99 7.57
C ALA A 252 -2.11 -9.47 9.00
N GLN A 253 -3.34 -9.30 9.49
CA GLN A 253 -3.60 -8.88 10.86
C GLN A 253 -3.10 -9.91 11.88
N ARG A 254 -3.38 -11.19 11.65
CA ARG A 254 -2.89 -12.27 12.54
C ARG A 254 -1.36 -12.29 12.64
N TYR A 255 -0.64 -12.11 11.53
CA TYR A 255 0.82 -12.02 11.57
C TYR A 255 1.33 -10.73 12.22
N SER A 256 0.59 -9.62 12.07
CA SER A 256 0.91 -8.38 12.77
C SER A 256 0.79 -8.55 14.29
N GLU A 257 -0.23 -9.27 14.76
CA GLU A 257 -0.40 -9.62 16.16
C GLU A 257 0.70 -10.57 16.66
N LEU A 258 1.10 -11.56 15.85
CA LEU A 258 2.25 -12.42 16.19
C LEU A 258 3.54 -11.61 16.32
N ALA A 259 3.79 -10.66 15.44
CA ALA A 259 4.96 -9.78 15.52
C ALA A 259 5.03 -8.97 16.83
N GLN A 260 3.87 -8.65 17.42
CA GLN A 260 3.80 -7.93 18.70
C GLN A 260 3.99 -8.87 19.91
N ASN A 261 3.60 -10.14 19.79
CA ASN A 261 3.57 -11.10 20.90
C ASN A 261 4.78 -12.05 20.94
N ASP A 262 5.52 -12.16 19.84
CA ASP A 262 6.70 -13.01 19.71
C ASP A 262 7.90 -12.16 19.24
N PRO A 263 8.59 -11.47 20.17
CA PRO A 263 9.68 -10.55 19.84
C PRO A 263 10.88 -11.26 19.20
N ASP A 264 11.10 -12.54 19.51
CA ASP A 264 12.22 -13.31 18.96
C ASP A 264 12.06 -13.55 17.46
N ASN A 265 10.82 -13.63 16.98
CA ASN A 265 10.49 -13.80 15.56
C ASN A 265 9.77 -12.59 14.95
N ALA A 266 9.75 -11.44 15.64
CA ALA A 266 8.95 -10.28 15.25
C ALA A 266 9.24 -9.79 13.82
N GLN A 267 10.50 -9.83 13.40
CA GLN A 267 10.89 -9.44 12.05
C GLN A 267 10.33 -10.42 10.99
N ALA A 268 10.34 -11.72 11.27
CA ALA A 268 9.77 -12.72 10.36
C ALA A 268 8.25 -12.55 10.25
N TRP A 269 7.56 -12.40 11.39
CA TRP A 269 6.12 -12.14 11.43
C TRP A 269 5.73 -10.84 10.74
N THR A 270 6.55 -9.79 10.85
CA THR A 270 6.32 -8.53 10.13
C THR A 270 6.41 -8.72 8.62
N MET A 271 7.38 -9.50 8.12
CA MET A 271 7.48 -9.81 6.69
C MET A 271 6.28 -10.63 6.21
N CYS A 272 5.86 -11.64 6.98
CA CYS A 272 4.67 -12.44 6.68
C CYS A 272 3.40 -11.59 6.62
N ALA A 273 3.21 -10.67 7.57
CA ALA A 273 2.10 -9.72 7.56
C ALA A 273 2.13 -8.85 6.29
N ALA A 274 3.31 -8.34 5.92
CA ALA A 274 3.47 -7.50 4.74
C ALA A 274 3.13 -8.25 3.44
N VAL A 275 3.54 -9.52 3.30
CA VAL A 275 3.19 -10.33 2.12
C VAL A 275 1.69 -10.59 2.04
N ALA A 276 1.05 -11.00 3.14
CA ALA A 276 -0.39 -11.22 3.18
C ALA A 276 -1.16 -9.92 2.85
N PHE A 277 -0.71 -8.79 3.36
CA PHE A 277 -1.30 -7.49 3.06
C PHE A 277 -1.09 -7.10 1.58
N LYS A 278 0.08 -7.36 1.00
CA LYS A 278 0.34 -7.14 -0.42
C LYS A 278 -0.60 -8.01 -1.27
N ARG A 279 -0.84 -9.26 -0.88
CA ARG A 279 -1.77 -10.17 -1.56
C ARG A 279 -3.22 -9.67 -1.52
N SER A 280 -3.63 -9.04 -0.42
CA SER A 280 -4.97 -8.46 -0.31
C SER A 280 -5.21 -7.22 -1.19
N GLN A 281 -4.14 -6.64 -1.74
CA GLN A 281 -4.22 -5.43 -2.57
C GLN A 281 -3.77 -5.65 -3.99
N SER A 282 -3.16 -6.80 -4.31
CA SER A 282 -2.61 -7.10 -5.62
C SER A 282 -2.48 -8.59 -5.80
N ASP A 283 -2.65 -9.02 -7.04
CA ASP A 283 -2.53 -10.39 -7.49
C ASP A 283 -1.42 -10.54 -8.55
N GLY A 284 -1.38 -11.71 -9.20
CA GLY A 284 -0.52 -11.96 -10.36
C GLY A 284 0.98 -11.73 -10.11
N GLU A 285 1.64 -11.13 -11.10
CA GLU A 285 3.10 -10.98 -11.14
C GLU A 285 3.61 -9.98 -10.09
N ASP A 286 2.84 -8.93 -9.79
CA ASP A 286 3.23 -7.93 -8.78
C ASP A 286 3.30 -8.54 -7.39
N PHE A 287 2.29 -9.34 -7.02
CA PHE A 287 2.33 -10.12 -5.78
C PHE A 287 3.46 -11.14 -5.81
N SER A 288 3.61 -11.90 -6.90
CA SER A 288 4.62 -12.95 -7.04
C SER A 288 6.05 -12.44 -6.85
N ARG A 289 6.36 -11.28 -7.44
CA ARG A 289 7.67 -10.63 -7.27
C ARG A 289 7.92 -10.22 -5.83
N TYR A 290 6.92 -9.61 -5.18
CA TYR A 290 7.03 -9.20 -3.78
C TYR A 290 7.18 -10.39 -2.83
N ALA A 291 6.39 -11.46 -3.05
CA ALA A 291 6.46 -12.69 -2.25
C ALA A 291 7.85 -13.34 -2.33
N ARG A 292 8.42 -13.47 -3.54
CA ARG A 292 9.80 -13.99 -3.73
C ARG A 292 10.84 -13.15 -3.01
N GLN A 293 10.76 -11.82 -3.14
CA GLN A 293 11.69 -10.92 -2.45
C GLN A 293 11.63 -11.09 -0.92
N MET A 294 10.42 -11.23 -0.35
CA MET A 294 10.26 -11.43 1.09
C MET A 294 10.70 -12.83 1.53
N ALA A 295 10.45 -13.86 0.71
CA ALA A 295 10.95 -15.22 0.96
C ALA A 295 12.49 -15.23 1.01
N ASP A 296 13.16 -14.56 0.07
CA ASP A 296 14.63 -14.46 0.08
C ASP A 296 15.16 -13.75 1.32
N ASN A 297 14.50 -12.67 1.76
CA ASN A 297 14.85 -11.99 3.02
C ASN A 297 14.66 -12.91 4.24
N LEU A 298 13.59 -13.70 4.30
CA LEU A 298 13.33 -14.63 5.39
C LEU A 298 14.36 -15.76 5.45
N LYS A 299 14.83 -16.26 4.31
CA LYS A 299 15.91 -17.26 4.25
C LYS A 299 17.23 -16.73 4.82
N LEU A 300 17.54 -15.45 4.62
CA LEU A 300 18.73 -14.82 5.21
C LEU A 300 18.65 -14.74 6.74
N MET A 301 17.46 -14.83 7.31
CA MET A 301 17.22 -14.85 8.76
C MET A 301 17.24 -16.28 9.34
N ASP A 302 17.76 -17.26 8.59
CA ASP A 302 17.87 -18.67 8.99
C ASP A 302 16.54 -19.35 9.31
N ALA A 303 15.48 -18.97 8.60
CA ALA A 303 14.22 -19.69 8.65
C ALA A 303 14.41 -21.09 8.01
N ASN A 304 14.45 -22.14 8.85
CA ASN A 304 14.58 -23.55 8.44
C ASN A 304 13.42 -24.07 7.54
N GLY A 305 12.44 -23.22 7.25
CA GLY A 305 11.28 -23.49 6.40
C GLY A 305 10.42 -22.23 6.28
N ASN A 306 9.38 -22.31 5.46
CA ASN A 306 8.44 -21.21 5.27
C ASN A 306 7.67 -20.93 6.57
N PRO A 307 7.90 -19.80 7.26
CA PRO A 307 7.22 -19.52 8.52
C PRO A 307 5.74 -19.14 8.33
N CYS A 308 5.32 -18.86 7.09
CA CYS A 308 3.98 -18.35 6.79
C CYS A 308 3.46 -18.79 5.43
N SER A 309 3.23 -20.10 5.25
CA SER A 309 2.79 -20.69 3.99
C SER A 309 1.43 -20.20 3.46
N ASP A 310 0.59 -19.60 4.31
CA ASP A 310 -0.66 -18.97 3.89
C ASP A 310 -0.51 -17.49 3.47
N ALA A 311 0.59 -16.84 3.85
CA ALA A 311 0.99 -15.53 3.34
C ALA A 311 1.89 -15.65 2.10
N ILE A 312 2.94 -16.47 2.19
CA ILE A 312 3.91 -16.78 1.13
C ILE A 312 3.62 -18.20 0.66
N PRO A 313 2.89 -18.41 -0.45
CA PRO A 313 2.73 -19.73 -1.03
C PRO A 313 4.07 -20.45 -1.25
N ASP A 314 4.11 -21.77 -1.02
CA ASP A 314 5.33 -22.59 -1.12
C ASP A 314 6.01 -22.52 -2.49
N VAL A 315 5.29 -22.15 -3.56
CA VAL A 315 5.87 -21.93 -4.89
C VAL A 315 6.83 -20.73 -4.95
N TYR A 316 6.75 -19.81 -3.97
CA TYR A 316 7.63 -18.65 -3.86
C TYR A 316 8.69 -18.79 -2.76
N TRP A 317 8.61 -19.85 -1.95
CA TRP A 317 9.62 -20.21 -0.95
C TRP A 317 10.76 -20.96 -1.60
#